data_AF-A0A1Y1R8N1-F1
#
_entry.id   AF-A0A1Y1R8N1-F1
#
_cell.length_a   1.000
_cell.length_b   1.000
_cell.length_c   1.000
_cell.angle_alpha   90.00
_cell.angle_beta   90.00
_cell.angle_gamma   90.00
#
_symmetry.space_group_name_H-M   'P 1'
#
loop_
_entity.id
_entity.type
_entity.pdbx_description
1 polymer ?
#
loop_
_entity_poly.entity_id
_entity_poly.type
_entity_poly.pdbx_seq_one_letter_code
_entity_poly.pdbx_strand_id
1 'polypeptide(L)' 'MQIEERTLIVSEAIDDEMCEEFIALTMQPEIETVHLQTNQVASSIMQALFCMCNTKKIVCDDPFLAKMFERLR' A
#
# COMPACT_ATOMS: atom_id res chain seq x y z
N MET A 1 -0.45 6.81 8.69
CA MET A 1 0.28 6.77 7.42
C MET A 1 1.34 7.86 7.41
N GLN A 2 2.55 7.59 6.93
CA GLN A 2 3.65 8.56 6.91
C GLN A 2 4.38 8.51 5.56
N ILE A 3 4.89 9.65 5.09
CA ILE A 3 5.69 9.71 3.85
C ILE A 3 7.16 9.92 4.23
N GLU A 4 8.02 9.05 3.74
CA GLU A 4 9.48 9.14 3.88
C GLU A 4 10.13 8.80 2.54
N GLU A 5 11.02 9.66 2.02
CA GLU A 5 11.84 9.38 0.83
C GLU A 5 11.07 8.68 -0.33
N ARG A 6 9.96 9.29 -0.78
CA ARG A 6 9.07 8.76 -1.86
C ARG A 6 8.33 7.46 -1.53
N THR A 7 8.31 7.07 -0.26
CA THR A 7 7.64 5.88 0.24
C THR A 7 6.49 6.29 1.15
N LEU A 8 5.29 5.79 0.85
CA LEU A 8 4.17 5.83 1.78
C LEU A 8 4.28 4.62 2.72
N ILE A 9 4.53 4.87 4.00
CA ILE A 9 4.63 3.86 5.05
C ILE A 9 3.29 3.74 5.76
N VAL A 10 2.77 2.52 5.80
CA VAL A 10 1.54 2.14 6.51
C VAL A 10 1.90 1.15 7.62
N SER A 11 2.07 1.66 8.83
CA SER A 11 2.50 0.90 10.01
C SER A 11 1.37 0.49 10.95
N GLU A 12 0.23 1.14 10.84
CA GLU A 12 -0.96 0.87 11.66
C GLU A 12 -2.07 0.24 10.82
N ALA A 13 -3.07 -0.35 11.48
CA ALA A 13 -4.24 -0.89 10.80
C ALA A 13 -4.89 0.18 9.92
N ILE A 14 -5.26 -0.21 8.70
CA ILE A 14 -5.92 0.66 7.73
C ILE A 14 -7.25 0.07 7.33
N ASP A 15 -8.33 0.77 7.65
CA ASP A 15 -9.70 0.34 7.42
C ASP A 15 -10.30 0.96 6.14
N ASP A 16 -11.55 0.60 5.84
CA ASP A 16 -12.25 1.08 4.65
C ASP A 16 -12.58 2.58 4.73
N GLU A 17 -12.65 3.19 5.92
CA GLU A 17 -12.89 4.63 6.07
C GLU A 17 -11.69 5.46 5.61
N MET A 18 -10.48 4.90 5.70
CA MET A 18 -9.23 5.52 5.29
C MET A 18 -8.93 5.38 3.79
N CYS A 19 -9.81 4.73 3.01
CA CYS A 19 -9.53 4.36 1.62
C CYS A 19 -9.32 5.56 0.69
N GLU A 20 -10.15 6.60 0.82
CA GLU A 20 -10.02 7.81 0.01
C GLU A 20 -8.69 8.53 0.26
N GLU A 21 -8.31 8.67 1.55
CA GLU A 21 -7.04 9.28 1.94
C GLU A 21 -5.86 8.45 1.42
N PHE A 22 -5.91 7.13 1.59
CA PHE A 22 -4.87 6.22 1.12
C PHE A 22 -4.62 6.34 -0.39
N ILE A 23 -5.70 6.37 -1.19
CA ILE A 23 -5.61 6.53 -2.65
C ILE A 23 -5.03 7.90 -3.00
N ALA A 24 -5.51 8.96 -2.34
CA ALA A 24 -5.03 10.32 -2.58
C ALA A 24 -3.54 10.45 -2.29
N LEU A 25 -3.05 9.89 -1.18
CA LEU A 25 -1.63 9.86 -0.83
C LEU A 25 -0.82 9.02 -1.84
N THR A 26 -1.29 7.83 -2.19
CA THR A 26 -0.56 6.93 -3.09
C THR A 26 -0.48 7.47 -4.53
N MET A 27 -1.48 8.24 -4.96
CA MET A 27 -1.53 8.84 -6.29
C MET A 27 -0.68 10.10 -6.46
N GLN A 28 -0.09 10.60 -5.38
CA GLN A 28 0.92 11.65 -5.47
C GLN A 28 2.07 11.19 -6.41
N PRO A 29 2.46 12.00 -7.40
CA PRO A 29 3.47 11.63 -8.40
C PRO A 29 4.83 11.24 -7.80
N GLU A 30 5.19 11.84 -6.68
CA GLU A 30 6.43 11.60 -5.95
C GLU A 30 6.46 10.27 -5.21
N ILE A 31 5.31 9.64 -4.96
CA ILE A 31 5.24 8.37 -4.27
C ILE A 31 5.53 7.25 -5.27
N GLU A 32 6.62 6.53 -5.07
CA GLU A 32 7.01 5.41 -5.94
C GLU A 32 6.77 4.07 -5.24
N THR A 33 6.81 4.05 -3.91
CA THR A 33 6.70 2.84 -3.10
C THR A 33 5.59 2.97 -2.07
N VAL A 34 4.83 1.90 -1.87
CA VAL A 34 3.96 1.72 -0.70
C VAL A 34 4.55 0.59 0.14
N HIS A 35 4.88 0.88 1.39
CA HIS A 35 5.43 -0.08 2.34
C HIS A 35 4.41 -0.38 3.44
N LEU A 36 3.87 -1.60 3.41
CA LEU A 36 2.96 -2.12 4.42
C LEU A 36 3.76 -2.83 5.52
N GLN A 37 3.81 -2.22 6.70
CA GLN A 37 4.38 -2.81 7.91
C GLN A 37 3.31 -3.44 8.81
N THR A 38 2.04 -3.37 8.38
CA THR A 38 0.88 -4.03 8.99
C THR A 38 0.31 -5.11 8.06
N ASN A 39 -0.39 -6.09 8.63
CA ASN A 39 -1.24 -7.03 7.89
C ASN A 39 -2.74 -6.80 8.11
N GLN A 40 -3.10 -5.78 8.90
CA GLN A 40 -4.48 -5.36 9.11
C GLN A 40 -4.84 -4.33 8.04
N VAL A 41 -5.21 -4.83 6.87
CA VAL A 41 -5.53 -4.03 5.68
C VAL A 41 -6.93 -4.39 5.23
N ALA A 42 -7.84 -3.42 5.21
CA ALA A 42 -9.20 -3.67 4.76
C ALA A 42 -9.30 -3.99 3.27
N SER A 43 -10.43 -4.59 2.89
CA SER A 43 -10.62 -5.14 1.55
C SER A 43 -10.52 -4.09 0.45
N SER A 44 -11.01 -2.86 0.68
CA SER A 44 -10.95 -1.79 -0.31
C SER A 44 -9.51 -1.29 -0.53
N ILE A 45 -8.72 -1.22 0.54
CA ILE A 45 -7.29 -0.88 0.47
C ILE A 45 -6.51 -1.95 -0.30
N MET A 46 -6.79 -3.23 -0.02
CA MET A 46 -6.20 -4.34 -0.78
C MET A 46 -6.53 -4.24 -2.28
N GLN A 47 -7.78 -3.95 -2.62
CA GLN A 47 -8.18 -3.73 -4.02
C GLN A 47 -7.44 -2.55 -4.66
N ALA A 48 -7.31 -1.43 -3.96
CA ALA A 48 -6.55 -0.28 -4.44
C ALA A 48 -5.07 -0.64 -4.69
N LEU A 49 -4.44 -1.36 -3.77
CA LEU A 49 -3.06 -1.86 -3.92
C LEU A 49 -2.91 -2.76 -5.15
N PHE A 50 -3.86 -3.66 -5.41
CA PHE A 50 -3.86 -4.50 -6.62
C PHE A 50 -3.98 -3.67 -7.90
N CYS A 51 -4.83 -2.64 -7.91
CA CYS A 51 -4.94 -1.75 -9.07
C CYS A 51 -3.64 -0.95 -9.33
N MET A 52 -2.90 -0.63 -8.27
CA MET A 52 -1.70 0.20 -8.33
C MET A 52 -0.39 -0.60 -8.45
N CYS A 53 -0.40 -1.93 -8.30
CA CYS A 53 0.84 -2.73 -8.28
C CYS A 53 1.65 -2.67 -9.59
N ASN A 54 1.02 -2.25 -10.69
CA ASN A 54 1.67 -2.03 -11.99
C ASN A 54 2.37 -0.66 -12.11
N THR A 55 2.04 0.29 -11.24
CA THR A 55 2.54 1.68 -11.29
C THR A 55 3.30 2.08 -10.04
N LYS A 56 3.10 1.37 -8.93
CA LYS A 56 3.75 1.61 -7.63
C LYS A 56 4.41 0.32 -7.14
N LYS A 57 5.59 0.45 -6.55
CA LYS A 57 6.28 -0.68 -5.91
C LYS A 57 5.57 -0.97 -4.59
N ILE A 58 4.96 -2.14 -4.45
CA ILE A 58 4.40 -2.59 -3.17
C ILE A 58 5.44 -3.44 -2.43
N VAL A 59 5.68 -3.12 -1.16
CA VAL A 59 6.56 -3.84 -0.23
C VAL A 59 5.74 -4.18 1.01
N CYS A 60 5.80 -5.41 1.47
CA CYS A 60 5.05 -5.86 2.64
C CYS A 60 5.98 -6.60 3.60
N ASP A 61 5.88 -6.31 4.90
CA ASP A 61 6.63 -7.04 5.94
C ASP A 61 5.98 -8.40 6.25
N ASP A 62 4.65 -8.48 6.09
CA ASP A 62 3.93 -9.74 6.24
C ASP A 62 4.27 -10.72 5.10
N PRO A 63 4.74 -11.96 5.41
CA PRO A 63 5.15 -12.91 4.39
C PRO A 63 4.05 -13.36 3.43
N PHE A 64 2.79 -13.41 3.90
CA PHE A 64 1.66 -13.79 3.05
C PHE A 64 1.35 -12.66 2.06
N LEU A 65 1.25 -11.42 2.54
CA LEU A 65 1.06 -10.26 1.68
C LEU A 65 2.22 -10.11 0.68
N ALA A 66 3.47 -10.27 1.13
CA ALA A 66 4.65 -10.19 0.27
C ALA A 66 4.57 -11.20 -0.89
N LYS A 67 4.22 -12.46 -0.60
CA LYS A 67 4.01 -13.51 -1.63
C LYS A 67 2.86 -13.18 -2.58
N MET A 68 1.81 -12.52 -2.09
CA MET A 68 0.66 -12.11 -2.92
C MET A 68 1.08 -11.10 -3.99
N PHE A 69 1.93 -10.12 -3.63
CA PHE A 69 2.39 -9.08 -4.55
C PHE A 69 3.65 -9.45 -5.35
N GLU A 70 4.35 -10.53 -5.01
CA GLU A 70 5.56 -11.01 -5.71
C GLU A 70 5.28 -11.37 -7.18
N ARG A 71 4.08 -11.89 -7.48
CA ARG A 71 3.70 -12.41 -8.81
C ARG A 71 2.86 -11.47 -9.67
N LEU A 72 2.58 -10.27 -9.17
CA LEU A 72 1.72 -9.30 -9.84
C LEU A 72 2.50 -8.21 -10.59
N ARG A 73 3.80 -8.43 -10.80
CA ARG A 73 4.70 -7.55 -11.54
C ARG A 73 5.01 -8.13 -12.91
#